data_AF-I4ABP8-F1
#
_entry.id   AF-I4ABP8-F1
#
_cell.length_a   1.000
_cell.length_b   1.000
_cell.length_c   1.000
_cell.angle_alpha   90.00
_cell.angle_beta   90.00
_cell.angle_gamma   90.00
#
_symmetry.space_group_name_H-M   'P 1'
#
loop_
_entity.id
_entity.type
_entity.pdbx_description
1 polymer ?
#
loop_
_entity_poly.entity_id
_entity_poly.type
_entity_poly.pdbx_seq_one_letter_code
_entity_poly.pdbx_strand_id
1 'polypeptide(L)'
;MRGKKRLIPLVLFVIIFLSIPLGAFAAFDDYGYNPQGRMFKGTLENWEAFLHNQPAVSWDPKATDVIFLERKWDKLFDPMLRGDIPLPGAWQKAKLWQYLSGEQAGWTWHQELEVVYSPNQPIAGAMELTANEMGIPGFYCVTFKEWQTGPKGQKVVIDDLSVNSGIIQKALKFTK
;
A
#
# COMPACT_ATOMS: atom_id res chain seq x y z
N MET A 1 -8.16 57.96 -22.36
CA MET A 1 -8.67 56.77 -21.62
C MET A 1 -8.67 55.53 -22.52
N ARG A 2 -7.57 54.75 -22.61
CA ARG A 2 -7.50 53.53 -23.46
C ARG A 2 -6.72 52.35 -22.83
N GLY A 3 -6.61 52.30 -21.50
CA GLY A 3 -5.87 51.24 -20.79
C GLY A 3 -6.71 50.15 -20.10
N LYS A 4 -8.01 50.38 -19.86
CA LYS A 4 -8.78 49.55 -18.92
C LYS A 4 -9.46 48.30 -19.52
N LYS A 5 -9.46 48.12 -20.85
CA LYS A 5 -10.20 47.01 -21.51
C LYS A 5 -9.39 45.72 -21.75
N ARG A 6 -8.08 45.72 -21.52
CA ARG A 6 -7.20 44.54 -21.72
C ARG A 6 -6.99 43.67 -20.47
N LEU A 7 -7.42 44.14 -19.30
CA LEU A 7 -7.29 43.40 -18.04
C LEU A 7 -8.43 42.39 -17.80
N ILE A 8 -9.60 42.61 -18.39
CA ILE A 8 -10.77 41.74 -18.21
C ILE A 8 -10.51 40.29 -18.65
N PRO A 9 -9.94 40.00 -19.85
CA PRO A 9 -9.67 38.62 -20.23
C PRO A 9 -8.55 37.97 -19.38
N LEU A 10 -7.60 38.76 -18.88
CA LEU A 10 -6.52 38.28 -18.00
C LEU A 10 -7.09 37.86 -16.63
N VAL A 11 -7.99 38.66 -16.05
CA VAL A 11 -8.66 38.35 -14.78
C VAL A 11 -9.54 37.10 -14.92
N LEU A 12 -10.27 36.95 -16.02
CA LEU A 12 -11.07 35.75 -16.29
C LEU A 12 -10.21 34.49 -16.43
N PHE A 13 -9.04 34.58 -17.07
CA PHE A 13 -8.12 33.46 -17.18
C PHE A 13 -7.54 33.03 -15.82
N VAL A 14 -7.19 34.00 -14.96
CA VAL A 14 -6.71 33.73 -13.59
C VAL A 14 -7.81 33.09 -12.74
N ILE A 15 -9.07 33.53 -12.88
CA ILE A 15 -10.20 32.91 -12.18
C ILE A 15 -10.40 31.48 -12.65
N ILE A 16 -10.29 31.18 -13.95
CA ILE A 16 -10.41 29.79 -14.44
C ILE A 16 -9.32 28.91 -13.84
N PHE A 17 -8.05 29.36 -13.80
CA PHE A 17 -6.97 28.60 -13.17
C PHE A 17 -7.12 28.43 -11.64
N LEU A 18 -7.69 29.42 -10.95
CA LEU A 18 -8.04 29.33 -9.51
C LEU A 18 -9.30 28.49 -9.25
N SER A 19 -10.17 28.33 -10.26
CA SER A 19 -11.40 27.55 -10.19
C SER A 19 -11.22 26.11 -10.67
N ILE A 20 -10.07 25.75 -11.24
CA ILE A 20 -9.67 24.35 -11.33
C ILE A 20 -9.50 23.92 -9.88
N PRO A 21 -10.33 23.01 -9.35
CA PRO A 21 -10.01 22.39 -8.09
C PRO A 21 -8.67 21.70 -8.34
N LEU A 22 -7.58 22.30 -7.84
CA LEU A 22 -6.31 21.63 -7.68
C LEU A 22 -6.69 20.34 -7.00
N GLY A 23 -6.73 19.26 -7.79
CA GLY A 23 -7.37 18.01 -7.39
C GLY A 23 -6.89 17.72 -5.99
N ALA A 24 -7.83 17.48 -5.07
CA ALA A 24 -7.51 17.11 -3.72
C ALA A 24 -6.58 15.90 -3.81
N PHE A 25 -5.27 16.16 -3.82
CA PHE A 25 -4.24 15.21 -3.47
C PHE A 25 -4.55 14.97 -2.01
N ALA A 26 -5.43 14.00 -1.76
CA ALA A 26 -5.75 13.59 -0.42
C ALA A 26 -4.41 13.31 0.25
N ALA A 27 -4.06 14.17 1.20
CA ALA A 27 -2.84 14.02 1.95
C ALA A 27 -2.92 12.70 2.70
N PHE A 28 -1.79 12.02 2.84
CA PHE A 28 -1.69 10.92 3.77
C PHE A 28 -1.83 11.47 5.19
N ASP A 29 -2.54 10.76 6.06
CA ASP A 29 -2.58 11.08 7.49
C ASP A 29 -1.26 10.70 8.19
N ASP A 30 -1.21 10.88 9.51
CA ASP A 30 -0.01 10.64 10.31
C ASP A 30 0.46 9.18 10.30
N TYR A 31 -0.43 8.22 9.99
CA TYR A 31 -0.04 6.81 9.79
C TYR A 31 0.59 6.57 8.43
N GLY A 32 0.23 7.40 7.44
CA GLY A 32 0.48 7.14 6.04
C GLY A 32 -0.75 6.57 5.30
N TYR A 33 -1.97 6.75 5.81
CA TYR A 33 -3.20 6.26 5.18
C TYR A 33 -3.88 7.35 4.33
N ASN A 34 -4.41 6.95 3.17
CA ASN A 34 -5.14 7.82 2.24
C ASN A 34 -6.46 7.14 1.80
N PRO A 35 -7.61 7.52 2.39
CA PRO A 35 -8.88 6.86 2.11
C PRO A 35 -9.39 7.13 0.70
N GLN A 36 -9.17 8.33 0.14
CA GLN A 36 -9.62 8.68 -1.21
C GLN A 36 -8.83 7.91 -2.27
N GLY A 37 -7.51 7.78 -2.04
CA GLY A 37 -6.59 7.04 -2.90
C GLY A 37 -6.69 5.53 -2.75
N ARG A 38 -7.27 5.02 -1.65
CA ARG A 38 -7.24 3.60 -1.26
C ARG A 38 -5.81 3.08 -1.19
N MET A 39 -4.99 3.85 -0.47
CA MET A 39 -3.56 3.59 -0.35
C MET A 39 -3.10 3.76 1.09
N PHE A 40 -2.06 3.02 1.42
CA PHE A 40 -1.26 3.24 2.61
C PHE A 40 0.21 3.30 2.21
N LYS A 41 0.99 4.17 2.83
CA LYS A 41 2.43 4.28 2.64
C LYS A 41 3.11 4.70 3.95
N GLY A 42 3.80 3.77 4.58
CA GLY A 42 4.45 3.99 5.86
C GLY A 42 5.29 2.79 6.28
N THR A 43 5.41 2.54 7.58
CA THR A 43 5.99 1.32 8.13
C THR A 43 4.91 0.26 8.34
N LEU A 44 5.31 -1.01 8.38
CA LEU A 44 4.42 -2.12 8.75
C LEU A 44 3.85 -1.91 10.16
N GLU A 45 4.65 -1.35 11.08
CA GLU A 45 4.23 -0.99 12.42
C GLU A 45 3.11 0.07 12.42
N ASN A 46 3.23 1.14 11.62
CA ASN A 46 2.17 2.14 11.52
C ASN A 46 0.89 1.60 10.87
N TRP A 47 1.02 0.61 9.99
CA TRP A 47 -0.15 -0.08 9.46
C TRP A 47 -0.86 -0.88 10.55
N GLU A 48 -0.11 -1.62 11.38
CA GLU A 48 -0.69 -2.31 12.54
C GLU A 48 -1.33 -1.32 13.53
N ALA A 49 -0.64 -0.20 13.82
CA ALA A 49 -1.18 0.84 14.69
C ALA A 49 -2.49 1.43 14.15
N PHE A 50 -2.55 1.71 12.84
CA PHE A 50 -3.76 2.17 12.16
C PHE A 50 -4.91 1.16 12.32
N LEU A 51 -4.67 -0.12 12.06
CA LEU A 51 -5.69 -1.17 12.19
C LEU A 51 -6.21 -1.32 13.62
N HIS A 52 -5.34 -1.10 14.62
CA HIS A 52 -5.67 -1.27 16.03
C HIS A 52 -6.05 0.03 16.75
N ASN A 53 -6.23 1.14 16.02
CA ASN A 53 -6.51 2.47 16.58
C ASN A 53 -5.49 2.89 17.67
N GLN A 54 -4.22 2.54 17.48
CA GLN A 54 -3.11 2.94 18.33
C GLN A 54 -2.40 4.17 17.75
N PRO A 55 -1.70 4.99 18.55
CA PRO A 55 -1.01 6.17 18.03
C PRO A 55 0.02 5.82 16.94
N ALA A 56 0.13 6.69 15.92
CA ALA A 56 1.17 6.57 14.91
C ALA A 56 2.57 6.74 15.53
N VAL A 57 3.52 5.95 15.05
CA VAL A 57 4.93 6.03 15.42
C VAL A 57 5.67 6.85 14.37
N SER A 58 6.53 7.76 14.81
CA SER A 58 7.41 8.49 13.90
C SER A 58 8.47 7.55 13.33
N TRP A 59 8.76 7.68 12.04
CA TRP A 59 9.71 6.80 11.36
C TRP A 59 10.65 7.59 10.45
N ASP A 60 11.88 7.11 10.33
CA ASP A 60 12.87 7.61 9.39
C ASP A 60 12.74 6.82 8.06
N PRO A 61 12.53 7.48 6.91
CA PRO A 61 12.50 6.82 5.60
C PRO A 61 13.77 6.10 5.18
N LYS A 62 14.85 6.26 5.93
CA LYS A 62 16.14 5.58 5.74
C LYS A 62 16.50 4.66 6.91
N ALA A 63 15.56 4.43 7.84
CA ALA A 63 15.77 3.51 8.94
C ALA A 63 16.16 2.12 8.40
N THR A 64 17.21 1.57 8.99
CA THR A 64 17.59 0.18 8.76
C THR A 64 16.80 -0.73 9.68
N ASP A 65 16.62 -1.97 9.25
CA ASP A 65 15.87 -3.02 9.94
C ASP A 65 14.39 -2.70 10.23
N VAL A 66 13.84 -1.65 9.59
CA VAL A 66 12.41 -1.31 9.61
C VAL A 66 11.76 -1.80 8.33
N ILE A 67 10.64 -2.51 8.46
CA ILE A 67 9.83 -2.95 7.32
C ILE A 67 8.91 -1.80 6.91
N PHE A 68 9.13 -1.30 5.71
CA PHE A 68 8.24 -0.36 5.05
C PHE A 68 7.18 -1.08 4.26
N LEU A 69 6.03 -0.41 4.09
CA LEU A 69 4.85 -0.97 3.47
C LEU A 69 4.16 0.09 2.61
N GLU A 70 3.90 -0.26 1.36
CA GLU A 70 2.98 0.42 0.48
C GLU A 70 1.83 -0.52 0.12
N ARG A 71 0.60 -0.16 0.50
CA ARG A 71 -0.61 -0.90 0.12
C ARG A 71 -1.44 -0.08 -0.85
N LYS A 72 -2.13 -0.80 -1.73
CA LYS A 72 -3.18 -0.25 -2.59
C LYS A 72 -4.27 -1.29 -2.79
N TRP A 73 -5.52 -0.86 -2.77
CA TRP A 73 -6.65 -1.75 -2.95
C TRP A 73 -7.75 -1.08 -3.79
N ASP A 74 -8.70 -1.88 -4.24
CA ASP A 74 -9.87 -1.38 -4.95
C ASP A 74 -11.06 -1.09 -4.03
N LYS A 75 -12.07 -0.44 -4.57
CA LYS A 75 -13.28 -0.09 -3.83
C LYS A 75 -14.01 -1.32 -3.27
N LEU A 76 -13.93 -2.46 -3.95
CA LEU A 76 -14.58 -3.70 -3.51
C LEU A 76 -13.94 -4.27 -2.25
N PHE A 77 -12.69 -3.91 -1.97
CA PHE A 77 -11.95 -4.26 -0.76
C PHE A 77 -12.22 -3.31 0.42
N ASP A 78 -12.79 -2.12 0.21
CA ASP A 78 -13.11 -1.15 1.29
C ASP A 78 -13.88 -1.75 2.50
N PRO A 79 -14.80 -2.73 2.36
CA PRO A 79 -15.43 -3.40 3.50
C PRO A 79 -14.43 -4.06 4.45
N MET A 80 -13.34 -4.65 3.92
CA MET A 80 -12.33 -5.30 4.75
C MET A 80 -11.68 -4.32 5.72
N LEU A 81 -11.49 -3.05 5.34
CA LEU A 81 -10.93 -2.03 6.25
C LEU A 81 -11.82 -1.68 7.45
N ARG A 82 -13.06 -2.17 7.46
CA ARG A 82 -14.03 -1.97 8.55
C ARG A 82 -14.40 -3.29 9.24
N GLY A 83 -13.75 -4.39 8.84
CA GLY A 83 -14.02 -5.72 9.37
C GLY A 83 -15.26 -6.40 8.79
N ASP A 84 -15.70 -5.94 7.64
CA ASP A 84 -16.77 -6.55 6.85
C ASP A 84 -16.18 -7.41 5.72
N ILE A 85 -16.99 -8.35 5.23
CA ILE A 85 -16.61 -9.21 4.10
C ILE A 85 -16.52 -8.35 2.83
N PRO A 86 -15.43 -8.45 2.04
CA PRO A 86 -15.30 -7.71 0.79
C PRO A 86 -16.21 -8.30 -0.30
N LEU A 87 -16.38 -7.55 -1.38
CA LEU A 87 -17.18 -8.04 -2.51
C LEU A 87 -16.35 -8.98 -3.40
N PRO A 88 -16.95 -10.03 -4.01
CA PRO A 88 -16.25 -10.90 -4.95
C PRO A 88 -15.53 -10.11 -6.05
N GLY A 89 -14.27 -10.47 -6.32
CA GLY A 89 -13.39 -9.74 -7.23
C GLY A 89 -12.60 -8.60 -6.58
N ALA A 90 -12.81 -8.31 -5.29
CA ALA A 90 -11.99 -7.37 -4.55
C ALA A 90 -10.52 -7.75 -4.58
N TRP A 91 -9.64 -6.75 -4.69
CA TRP A 91 -8.21 -6.98 -4.72
C TRP A 91 -7.43 -5.97 -3.89
N GLN A 92 -6.26 -6.43 -3.44
CA GLN A 92 -5.26 -5.58 -2.84
C GLN A 92 -3.85 -5.97 -3.27
N LYS A 93 -2.94 -5.00 -3.24
CA LYS A 93 -1.51 -5.17 -3.46
C LYS A 93 -0.75 -4.62 -2.27
N ALA A 94 0.30 -5.33 -1.86
CA ALA A 94 1.24 -4.87 -0.85
C ALA A 94 2.66 -4.95 -1.42
N LYS A 95 3.43 -3.88 -1.21
CA LYS A 95 4.87 -3.83 -1.48
C LYS A 95 5.58 -3.58 -0.17
N LEU A 96 6.49 -4.47 0.16
CA LEU A 96 7.32 -4.36 1.34
C LEU A 96 8.77 -4.13 0.94
N TRP A 97 9.49 -3.37 1.74
CA TRP A 97 10.93 -3.28 1.65
C TRP A 97 11.57 -3.03 3.01
N GLN A 98 12.82 -3.43 3.17
CA GLN A 98 13.60 -3.21 4.39
C GLN A 98 15.05 -2.95 4.00
N TYR A 99 15.63 -1.84 4.48
CA TYR A 99 17.06 -1.61 4.36
C TYR A 99 17.78 -2.44 5.42
N LEU A 100 18.70 -3.30 5.00
CA LEU A 100 19.37 -4.25 5.89
C LEU A 100 20.59 -3.62 6.56
N SER A 101 20.91 -4.05 7.77
CA SER A 101 22.09 -3.63 8.54
C SER A 101 23.16 -4.72 8.68
N GLY A 102 24.20 -4.46 9.47
CA GLY A 102 25.28 -5.42 9.76
C GLY A 102 26.05 -5.86 8.51
N GLU A 103 26.24 -7.17 8.35
CA GLU A 103 26.95 -7.75 7.20
C GLU A 103 26.20 -7.55 5.87
N GLN A 104 24.90 -7.26 5.93
CA GLN A 104 24.05 -6.98 4.77
C GLN A 104 23.83 -5.49 4.54
N ALA A 105 24.61 -4.62 5.19
CA ALA A 105 24.51 -3.18 5.00
C ALA A 105 24.59 -2.77 3.52
N GLY A 106 23.65 -1.92 3.10
CA GLY A 106 23.53 -1.46 1.71
C GLY A 106 22.70 -2.38 0.80
N TRP A 107 22.22 -3.52 1.32
CA TRP A 107 21.19 -4.31 0.67
C TRP A 107 19.79 -3.89 1.10
N THR A 108 18.83 -4.08 0.21
CA THR A 108 17.41 -3.86 0.48
C THR A 108 16.65 -5.15 0.17
N TRP A 109 15.97 -5.72 1.16
CA TRP A 109 15.01 -6.80 0.94
C TRP A 109 13.69 -6.22 0.41
N HIS A 110 13.02 -6.97 -0.47
CA HIS A 110 11.76 -6.59 -1.08
C HIS A 110 10.80 -7.77 -1.19
N GLN A 111 9.51 -7.49 -1.01
CA GLN A 111 8.44 -8.44 -1.27
C GLN A 111 7.23 -7.75 -1.90
N GLU A 112 6.63 -8.39 -2.90
CA GLU A 112 5.38 -7.95 -3.54
C GLU A 112 4.32 -9.04 -3.47
N LEU A 113 3.14 -8.63 -3.02
CA LEU A 113 1.97 -9.48 -2.85
C LEU A 113 0.80 -8.87 -3.61
N GLU A 114 0.02 -9.70 -4.29
CA GLU A 114 -1.30 -9.35 -4.80
C GLU A 114 -2.29 -10.43 -4.43
N VAL A 115 -3.42 -10.01 -3.86
CA VAL A 115 -4.45 -10.91 -3.35
C VAL A 115 -5.79 -10.52 -3.93
N VAL A 116 -6.56 -11.52 -4.33
CA VAL A 116 -7.90 -11.38 -4.86
C VAL A 116 -8.88 -12.20 -4.02
N TYR A 117 -10.01 -11.61 -3.68
CA TYR A 117 -11.13 -12.30 -3.04
C TYR A 117 -12.02 -12.97 -4.10
N SER A 118 -12.03 -14.29 -4.12
CA SER A 118 -12.81 -15.12 -5.04
C SER A 118 -13.47 -16.28 -4.29
N PRO A 119 -14.52 -16.03 -3.48
CA PRO A 119 -15.05 -17.00 -2.53
C PRO A 119 -15.72 -18.22 -3.17
N ASN A 120 -16.18 -18.08 -4.42
CA ASN A 120 -16.96 -19.12 -5.11
C ASN A 120 -16.17 -19.81 -6.24
N GLN A 121 -14.98 -19.30 -6.59
CA GLN A 121 -14.23 -19.77 -7.74
C GLN A 121 -12.72 -19.71 -7.47
N PRO A 122 -12.04 -20.87 -7.43
CA PRO A 122 -10.59 -20.90 -7.34
C PRO A 122 -9.93 -20.20 -8.53
N ILE A 123 -8.81 -19.54 -8.28
CA ILE A 123 -8.00 -18.90 -9.32
C ILE A 123 -6.85 -19.84 -9.70
N ALA A 124 -6.84 -20.31 -10.95
CA ALA A 124 -5.85 -21.23 -11.45
C ALA A 124 -4.42 -20.65 -11.32
N GLY A 125 -3.52 -21.42 -10.71
CA GLY A 125 -2.13 -21.01 -10.49
C GLY A 125 -1.91 -20.03 -9.33
N ALA A 126 -2.97 -19.62 -8.64
CA ALA A 126 -2.85 -18.80 -7.44
C ALA A 126 -2.75 -19.67 -6.18
N MET A 127 -2.02 -19.17 -5.18
CA MET A 127 -1.93 -19.79 -3.87
C MET A 127 -3.16 -19.39 -3.04
N GLU A 128 -3.95 -20.36 -2.59
CA GLU A 128 -5.06 -20.10 -1.67
C GLU A 128 -4.49 -19.67 -0.31
N LEU A 129 -4.99 -18.54 0.20
CA LEU A 129 -4.67 -18.06 1.54
C LEU A 129 -5.70 -18.59 2.53
N THR A 130 -5.20 -19.11 3.63
CA THR A 130 -6.01 -19.68 4.71
C THR A 130 -6.77 -18.59 5.47
N ALA A 131 -7.84 -19.00 6.16
CA ALA A 131 -8.57 -18.10 7.07
C ALA A 131 -7.68 -17.58 8.23
N ASN A 132 -6.60 -18.28 8.58
CA ASN A 132 -5.64 -17.78 9.56
C ASN A 132 -4.87 -16.56 9.04
N GLU A 133 -4.57 -16.55 7.74
CA GLU A 133 -3.81 -15.48 7.08
C GLU A 133 -4.68 -14.25 6.82
N MET A 134 -5.93 -14.45 6.38
CA MET A 134 -6.81 -13.37 5.92
C MET A 134 -8.02 -13.08 6.81
N GLY A 135 -8.26 -13.88 7.85
CA GLY A 135 -9.42 -13.79 8.75
C GLY A 135 -10.67 -14.51 8.23
N ILE A 136 -10.81 -14.67 6.91
CA ILE A 136 -11.89 -15.41 6.24
C ILE A 136 -11.31 -16.21 5.05
N PRO A 137 -11.94 -17.32 4.62
CA PRO A 137 -11.51 -18.05 3.44
C PRO A 137 -11.87 -17.31 2.14
N GLY A 138 -11.39 -17.82 1.00
CA GLY A 138 -11.76 -17.31 -0.33
C GLY A 138 -10.79 -16.25 -0.88
N PHE A 139 -9.62 -16.08 -0.28
CA PHE A 139 -8.56 -15.22 -0.81
C PHE A 139 -7.50 -16.03 -1.53
N TYR A 140 -7.01 -15.49 -2.63
CA TYR A 140 -5.98 -16.12 -3.45
C TYR A 140 -4.86 -15.11 -3.71
N CYS A 141 -3.63 -15.51 -3.38
CA CYS A 141 -2.43 -14.77 -3.73
C CYS A 141 -2.06 -15.08 -5.19
N VAL A 142 -2.27 -14.10 -6.06
CA VAL A 142 -2.05 -14.20 -7.52
C VAL A 142 -0.68 -13.68 -7.95
N THR A 143 -0.06 -12.83 -7.13
CA THR A 143 1.33 -12.41 -7.30
C THR A 143 2.05 -12.58 -5.97
N PHE A 144 3.17 -13.30 -6.00
CA PHE A 144 4.12 -13.39 -4.90
C PHE A 144 5.52 -13.28 -5.48
N LYS A 145 6.27 -12.24 -5.11
CA LYS A 145 7.65 -12.03 -5.55
C LYS A 145 8.50 -11.58 -4.38
N GLU A 146 9.67 -12.17 -4.25
CA GLU A 146 10.63 -11.81 -3.22
C GLU A 146 12.02 -11.67 -3.83
N TRP A 147 12.75 -10.62 -3.44
CA TRP A 147 14.09 -10.37 -3.95
C TRP A 147 14.88 -9.45 -3.03
N GLN A 148 16.19 -9.40 -3.26
CA GLN A 148 17.07 -8.40 -2.69
C GLN A 148 17.66 -7.51 -3.77
N THR A 149 17.81 -6.23 -3.45
CA THR A 149 18.53 -5.24 -4.27
C THR A 149 19.82 -4.89 -3.55
N GLY A 150 20.96 -5.13 -4.19
CA GLY A 150 22.26 -4.79 -3.61
C GLY A 150 22.67 -3.33 -3.83
N PRO A 151 23.78 -2.89 -3.22
CA PRO A 151 24.21 -1.48 -3.21
C PRO A 151 24.56 -0.92 -4.59
N LYS A 152 24.76 -1.77 -5.61
CA LYS A 152 24.99 -1.36 -7.01
C LYS A 152 23.76 -1.58 -7.89
N GLY A 153 22.60 -1.82 -7.29
CA GLY A 153 21.34 -2.06 -8.00
C GLY A 153 21.17 -3.49 -8.54
N GLN A 154 22.05 -4.43 -8.20
CA GLN A 154 21.88 -5.82 -8.59
C GLN A 154 20.64 -6.44 -7.93
N LYS A 155 19.81 -7.13 -8.70
CA LYS A 155 18.62 -7.81 -8.20
C LYS A 155 18.88 -9.31 -8.08
N VAL A 156 18.64 -9.87 -6.89
CA VAL A 156 18.72 -11.31 -6.61
C VAL A 156 17.33 -11.79 -6.24
N VAL A 157 16.71 -12.58 -7.09
CA VAL A 157 15.40 -13.19 -6.81
C VAL A 157 15.59 -14.32 -5.80
N ILE A 158 14.69 -14.41 -4.82
CA ILE A 158 14.69 -15.48 -3.82
C ILE A 158 13.58 -16.45 -4.23
N ASP A 159 13.97 -17.57 -4.81
CA ASP A 159 13.04 -18.62 -5.28
C ASP A 159 12.60 -19.56 -4.15
N ASP A 160 13.36 -19.60 -3.05
CA ASP A 160 13.04 -20.40 -1.87
C ASP A 160 12.06 -19.59 -1.01
N LEU A 161 10.77 -19.84 -1.24
CA LEU A 161 9.64 -19.14 -0.64
C LEU A 161 9.59 -19.43 0.86
N SER A 162 10.44 -18.77 1.65
CA SER A 162 10.22 -18.66 3.08
C SER A 162 9.10 -17.65 3.26
N VAL A 163 7.86 -18.13 3.15
CA VAL A 163 6.70 -17.38 3.61
C VAL A 163 6.91 -17.18 5.10
N ASN A 164 7.50 -16.04 5.48
CA ASN A 164 7.38 -15.56 6.85
C ASN A 164 5.91 -15.19 7.02
N SER A 165 5.11 -16.20 7.39
CA SER A 165 3.66 -16.11 7.51
C SER A 165 3.26 -14.96 8.42
N GLY A 166 4.10 -14.58 9.39
CA GLY A 166 3.90 -13.43 10.26
C GLY A 166 3.91 -12.10 9.49
N ILE A 167 4.87 -11.87 8.60
CA ILE A 167 4.94 -10.64 7.80
C ILE A 167 3.78 -10.58 6.82
N ILE A 168 3.50 -11.67 6.12
CA ILE A 168 2.37 -11.74 5.17
C ILE A 168 1.05 -11.48 5.90
N GLN A 169 0.85 -12.11 7.06
CA GLN A 169 -0.31 -11.86 7.91
C GLN A 169 -0.38 -10.38 8.24
N LYS A 170 0.64 -9.77 8.85
CA LYS A 170 0.60 -8.35 9.21
C LYS A 170 0.36 -7.42 8.00
N ALA A 171 0.95 -7.75 6.86
CA ALA A 171 0.90 -6.93 5.65
C ALA A 171 -0.39 -7.05 4.86
N LEU A 172 -1.10 -8.18 4.95
CA LEU A 172 -2.33 -8.45 4.19
C LEU A 172 -3.58 -8.43 5.06
N LYS A 173 -3.45 -8.92 6.29
CA LYS A 173 -4.54 -9.05 7.24
C LYS A 173 -5.13 -7.69 7.57
N PHE A 174 -6.39 -7.76 7.91
CA PHE A 174 -7.11 -6.74 8.62
C PHE A 174 -7.51 -7.33 9.97
N THR A 175 -7.42 -6.53 11.02
CA THR A 175 -7.90 -6.91 12.35
C THR A 175 -8.89 -5.87 12.84
N LYS A 176 -9.98 -6.35 13.44
CA LYS A 176 -10.93 -5.54 14.21
C LYS A 176 -10.30 -5.04 15.50
#